data_AF-A0A958JBW5-F1
#
_entry.id   AF-A0A958JBW5-F1
#
_cell.length_a   1.000
_cell.length_b   1.000
_cell.length_c   1.000
_cell.angle_alpha   90.00
_cell.angle_beta   90.00
_cell.angle_gamma   90.00
#
_symmetry.space_group_name_H-M   'P 1'
#
loop_
_entity.id
_entity.type
_entity.pdbx_description
1 polymer ?
#
loop_
_entity_poly.entity_id
_entity_poly.type
_entity_poly.pdbx_seq_one_letter_code
_entity_poly.pdbx_strand_id
1 'polypeptide(L)'
;MKLKFKSFLTPLIFISLAFSSCSVSNSEPNPNSGLIDKLKGQGPVALSADNPFIASNLLVERESEKSEVLKGFVNHRGLPAAIEIEEGYFSPMLMHFYYMDKREMYNFEKLDDIWVIKGPFDIEAEKMTKVRLETRGNRNLTTSDAQDTTEVDTKENNKAIIKKETTSDPIVEALNRIEN
;
A
#
# COMPACT_ATOMS: atom_id res chain seq x y z
N MET A 1 -56.37 36.30 36.39
CA MET A 1 -55.25 35.73 37.16
C MET A 1 -53.96 36.10 36.42
N LYS A 2 -53.18 37.07 36.92
CA LYS A 2 -52.01 37.64 36.21
C LYS A 2 -50.72 36.99 36.71
N LEU A 3 -50.06 36.17 35.88
CA LEU A 3 -48.75 35.58 36.17
C LEU A 3 -47.64 36.59 35.85
N LYS A 4 -46.95 37.09 36.89
CA LYS A 4 -45.76 37.94 36.77
C LYS A 4 -44.52 37.04 36.69
N PHE A 5 -43.94 36.90 35.49
CA PHE A 5 -42.60 36.33 35.31
C PHE A 5 -41.57 37.37 35.73
N LYS A 6 -40.85 37.12 36.82
CA LYS A 6 -39.67 37.90 37.21
C LYS A 6 -38.47 37.35 36.44
N SER A 7 -37.97 38.12 35.47
CA SER A 7 -36.66 37.89 34.85
C SER A 7 -35.59 38.00 35.93
N PHE A 8 -34.94 36.89 36.26
CA PHE A 8 -33.68 36.89 36.99
C PHE A 8 -32.55 37.02 35.98
N LEU A 9 -32.07 38.25 35.85
CA LEU A 9 -30.88 38.64 35.10
C LEU A 9 -29.67 38.31 35.99
N THR A 10 -29.07 37.13 35.84
CA THR A 10 -27.81 36.81 36.50
C THR A 10 -26.63 37.39 35.71
N PRO A 11 -25.78 38.22 36.33
CA PRO A 11 -24.62 38.77 35.65
C PRO A 11 -23.57 37.69 35.38
N LEU A 12 -23.11 37.71 34.13
CA LEU A 12 -21.89 37.14 33.60
C LEU A 12 -20.71 37.43 34.56
N ILE A 13 -20.16 36.40 35.21
CA ILE A 13 -18.84 36.49 35.83
C ILE A 13 -17.87 35.70 34.96
N PHE A 14 -17.18 36.44 34.10
CA PHE A 14 -15.95 36.03 33.42
C PHE A 14 -14.86 35.83 34.49
N ILE A 15 -14.54 34.58 34.81
CA ILE A 15 -13.25 34.24 35.42
C ILE A 15 -12.39 33.64 34.30
N SER A 16 -11.70 34.55 33.61
CA SER A 16 -10.56 34.25 32.76
C SER A 16 -9.32 34.20 33.66
N LEU A 17 -8.92 33.00 34.09
CA LEU A 17 -7.56 32.77 34.60
C LEU A 17 -6.84 31.77 33.70
N ALA A 18 -5.78 32.29 33.11
CA ALA A 18 -4.86 31.65 32.21
C ALA A 18 -4.17 30.44 32.86
N PHE A 19 -4.31 29.28 32.21
CA PHE A 19 -3.22 28.32 32.08
C PHE A 19 -3.06 28.05 30.59
N SER A 20 -2.49 29.02 29.89
CA SER A 20 -1.93 28.83 28.56
C SER A 20 -0.62 28.04 28.71
N SER A 21 -0.71 26.81 29.22
CA SER A 21 0.29 25.79 28.97
C SER A 21 0.06 25.35 27.53
N CYS A 22 0.56 26.15 26.59
CA CYS A 22 0.87 25.66 25.25
C CYS A 22 2.00 24.64 25.46
N SER A 23 1.62 23.42 25.85
CA SER A 23 2.44 22.27 25.60
C SER A 23 2.50 22.21 24.07
N VAL A 24 3.55 22.79 23.51
CA VAL A 24 3.98 22.50 22.15
C VAL A 24 4.27 21.01 22.19
N SER A 25 3.24 20.22 21.95
CA SER A 25 3.37 18.82 21.64
C SER A 25 4.28 18.82 20.43
N ASN A 26 5.53 18.45 20.63
CA ASN A 26 6.41 18.04 19.56
C ASN A 26 5.78 16.76 19.02
N SER A 27 4.70 16.89 18.25
CA SER A 27 4.29 15.83 17.34
C SER A 27 5.45 15.72 16.38
N GLU A 28 6.32 14.74 16.63
CA GLU A 28 7.35 14.37 15.67
C GLU A 28 6.63 14.23 14.32
N PRO A 29 7.09 14.96 13.29
CA PRO A 29 6.43 14.94 12.00
C PRO A 29 6.37 13.49 11.57
N ASN A 30 5.17 12.92 11.56
CA ASN A 30 4.98 11.52 11.21
C ASN A 30 5.49 11.37 9.77
N PRO A 31 6.61 10.67 9.53
CA PRO A 31 7.19 10.57 8.20
C PRO A 31 6.25 9.85 7.21
N ASN A 32 5.14 9.28 7.70
CA ASN A 32 4.10 8.65 6.89
C ASN A 32 2.99 9.61 6.46
N SER A 33 2.83 10.80 7.06
CA SER A 33 1.74 11.71 6.68
C SER A 33 1.82 12.04 5.19
N GLY A 34 3.03 12.33 4.70
CA GLY A 34 3.23 12.65 3.28
C GLY A 34 2.94 11.51 2.30
N LEU A 35 2.96 10.24 2.71
CA LEU A 35 2.56 9.11 1.83
C LEU A 35 1.04 8.92 1.83
N ILE A 36 0.45 8.94 3.02
CA ILE A 36 -1.01 8.80 3.19
C ILE A 36 -1.71 9.97 2.49
N ASP A 37 -1.26 11.20 2.70
CA ASP A 37 -1.81 12.41 2.07
C ASP A 37 -1.74 12.35 0.53
N LYS A 38 -0.70 11.72 -0.02
CA LYS A 38 -0.56 11.54 -1.47
C LYS A 38 -1.51 10.50 -2.03
N LEU A 39 -1.75 9.40 -1.30
CA LEU A 39 -2.56 8.28 -1.76
C LEU A 39 -4.06 8.47 -1.48
N LYS A 40 -4.39 9.25 -0.45
CA LYS A 40 -5.76 9.55 -0.05
C LYS A 40 -6.55 10.15 -1.21
N GLY A 41 -7.70 9.55 -1.50
CA GLY A 41 -8.64 10.06 -2.51
C GLY A 41 -8.19 9.88 -3.97
N GLN A 42 -7.05 9.24 -4.24
CA GLN A 42 -6.65 8.91 -5.62
C GLN A 42 -7.49 7.76 -6.23
N GLY A 43 -8.20 7.02 -5.37
CA GLY A 43 -8.84 5.77 -5.75
C GLY A 43 -7.89 4.59 -5.59
N PRO A 44 -8.16 3.45 -6.24
CA PRO A 44 -7.29 2.29 -6.19
C PRO A 44 -5.95 2.54 -6.88
N VAL A 45 -4.86 2.39 -6.13
CA VAL A 45 -3.48 2.51 -6.58
C VAL A 45 -2.85 1.13 -6.59
N ALA A 46 -2.34 0.71 -7.75
CA ALA A 46 -1.76 -0.61 -7.94
C ALA A 46 -0.50 -0.84 -7.09
N LEU A 47 -0.29 -2.07 -6.65
CA LEU A 47 0.99 -2.53 -6.12
C LEU A 47 1.85 -3.09 -7.27
N SER A 48 3.17 -3.01 -7.13
CA SER A 48 4.11 -3.52 -8.13
C SER A 48 5.07 -4.52 -7.50
N ALA A 49 5.13 -5.72 -8.03
CA ALA A 49 6.16 -6.69 -7.63
C ALA A 49 7.56 -6.27 -8.13
N ASP A 50 7.62 -5.52 -9.23
CA ASP A 50 8.86 -5.18 -9.93
C ASP A 50 9.48 -3.87 -9.43
N ASN A 51 8.69 -3.00 -8.78
CA ASN A 51 9.16 -1.72 -8.27
C ASN A 51 8.74 -1.52 -6.79
N PRO A 52 9.63 -1.77 -5.83
CA PRO A 52 9.32 -1.64 -4.40
C PRO A 52 9.14 -0.18 -3.96
N PHE A 53 9.63 0.80 -4.73
CA PHE A 53 9.64 2.21 -4.35
C PHE A 53 8.35 2.97 -4.69
N ILE A 54 7.33 2.29 -5.21
CA ILE A 54 6.04 2.94 -5.44
C ILE A 54 5.35 3.22 -4.11
N ALA A 55 4.61 4.32 -4.05
CA ALA A 55 4.02 4.81 -2.80
C ALA A 55 3.09 3.79 -2.12
N SER A 56 2.33 3.01 -2.91
CA SER A 56 1.43 1.96 -2.40
C SER A 56 2.20 0.81 -1.73
N ASN A 57 3.29 0.34 -2.34
CA ASN A 57 4.17 -0.67 -1.75
C ASN A 57 4.77 -0.18 -0.44
N LEU A 58 5.37 1.02 -0.44
CA LEU A 58 5.98 1.61 0.75
C LEU A 58 4.96 1.82 1.87
N LEU A 59 3.71 2.18 1.54
CA LEU A 59 2.66 2.32 2.55
C LEU A 59 2.31 0.95 3.17
N VAL A 60 2.08 -0.08 2.35
CA VAL A 60 1.73 -1.42 2.84
C VAL A 60 2.85 -2.02 3.67
N GLU A 61 4.10 -1.87 3.23
CA GLU A 61 5.28 -2.34 3.96
C GLU A 61 5.36 -1.67 5.34
N ARG A 62 5.31 -0.33 5.40
CA ARG A 62 5.41 0.41 6.66
C ARG A 62 4.27 0.13 7.62
N GLU A 63 3.03 0.07 7.14
CA GLU A 63 1.91 -0.24 8.03
C GLU A 63 1.94 -1.70 8.48
N SER A 64 2.49 -2.61 7.67
CA SER A 64 2.72 -4.02 8.08
C SER A 64 3.82 -4.12 9.12
N GLU A 65 4.88 -3.33 9.03
CA GLU A 65 5.92 -3.28 10.08
C GLU A 65 5.36 -2.78 11.42
N LYS A 66 4.42 -1.84 11.38
CA LYS A 66 3.78 -1.27 12.58
C LYS A 66 2.71 -2.17 13.18
N SER A 67 2.10 -3.05 12.39
CA SER A 67 0.97 -3.86 12.83
C SER A 67 1.15 -5.34 12.53
N GLU A 68 1.27 -6.14 13.59
CA GLU A 68 1.33 -7.61 13.49
C GLU A 68 0.10 -8.20 12.81
N VAL A 69 -1.08 -7.57 13.00
CA VAL A 69 -2.34 -7.99 12.38
C VAL A 69 -2.26 -7.83 10.85
N LEU A 70 -1.83 -6.65 10.38
CA LEU A 70 -1.70 -6.40 8.95
C LEU A 70 -0.61 -7.27 8.33
N LYS A 71 0.54 -7.41 9.01
CA LYS A 71 1.63 -8.30 8.59
C LYS A 71 1.19 -9.74 8.48
N GLY A 72 0.50 -10.26 9.49
CA GLY A 72 -0.04 -11.62 9.50
C GLY A 72 -1.04 -11.84 8.37
N PHE A 73 -1.91 -10.86 8.12
CA PHE A 73 -2.87 -10.92 7.02
C PHE A 73 -2.18 -10.95 5.66
N VAL A 74 -1.24 -10.05 5.39
CA VAL A 74 -0.48 -10.00 4.12
C VAL A 74 0.31 -11.29 3.92
N ASN A 75 0.96 -11.82 4.97
CA ASN A 75 1.70 -13.08 4.89
C ASN A 75 0.79 -14.28 4.59
N HIS A 76 -0.43 -14.29 5.13
CA HIS A 76 -1.38 -15.38 4.91
C HIS A 76 -2.09 -15.29 3.56
N ARG A 77 -2.53 -14.09 3.15
CA ARG A 77 -3.36 -13.88 1.96
C ARG A 77 -2.55 -13.57 0.70
N GLY A 78 -1.33 -13.06 0.86
CA GLY A 78 -0.51 -12.48 -0.19
C GLY A 78 -0.73 -10.97 -0.33
N LEU A 79 0.14 -10.33 -1.12
CA LEU A 79 0.02 -8.90 -1.44
C LEU A 79 -1.25 -8.64 -2.28
N PRO A 80 -2.00 -7.56 -1.98
CA PRO A 80 -3.12 -7.16 -2.84
C PRO A 80 -2.62 -6.64 -4.19
N ALA A 81 -3.47 -6.68 -5.21
CA ALA A 81 -3.15 -6.12 -6.52
C ALA A 81 -3.18 -4.58 -6.52
N ALA A 82 -4.05 -3.99 -5.70
CA ALA A 82 -4.15 -2.56 -5.49
C ALA A 82 -4.64 -2.25 -4.08
N ILE A 83 -4.40 -1.02 -3.64
CA ILE A 83 -4.94 -0.47 -2.39
C ILE A 83 -5.64 0.86 -2.64
N GLU A 84 -6.63 1.21 -1.82
CA GLU A 84 -7.26 2.53 -1.83
C GLU A 84 -7.31 3.06 -0.40
N ILE A 85 -6.98 4.35 -0.24
CA ILE A 85 -7.00 5.02 1.07
C ILE A 85 -8.15 6.03 1.08
N GLU A 86 -9.06 5.83 2.02
CA GLU A 86 -10.15 6.73 2.33
C GLU A 86 -9.97 7.25 3.75
N GLU A 87 -10.01 8.57 3.93
CA GLU A 87 -9.95 9.18 5.26
C GLU A 87 -10.97 10.32 5.31
N GLY A 88 -12.03 10.09 6.09
CA GLY A 88 -13.04 11.11 6.35
C GLY A 88 -12.57 12.10 7.42
N TYR A 89 -13.09 13.33 7.39
CA TYR A 89 -12.73 14.37 8.37
C TYR A 89 -12.99 13.97 9.82
N PHE A 90 -13.92 13.05 10.07
CA PHE A 90 -14.30 12.54 11.40
C PHE A 90 -14.41 11.02 11.43
N SER A 91 -13.85 10.34 10.43
CA SER A 91 -13.90 8.89 10.32
C SER A 91 -12.50 8.32 10.47
N PRO A 92 -12.34 7.12 11.03
CA PRO A 92 -11.06 6.44 11.05
C PRO A 92 -10.53 6.26 9.62
N MET A 93 -9.20 6.16 9.50
CA MET A 93 -8.56 5.84 8.23
C MET A 93 -9.03 4.45 7.77
N LEU A 94 -9.51 4.39 6.53
CA LEU A 94 -9.91 3.18 5.84
C LEU A 94 -8.89 2.87 4.74
N MET A 95 -8.46 1.62 4.69
CA MET A 95 -7.59 1.09 3.65
C MET A 95 -8.26 -0.13 3.02
N HIS A 96 -8.52 -0.08 1.72
CA HIS A 96 -9.15 -1.16 0.98
C HIS A 96 -8.08 -1.96 0.24
N PHE A 97 -8.08 -3.28 0.41
CA PHE A 97 -7.21 -4.20 -0.33
C PHE A 97 -7.99 -4.90 -1.42
N TYR A 98 -7.54 -4.81 -2.67
CA TYR A 98 -8.18 -5.43 -3.83
C TYR A 98 -7.42 -6.68 -4.30
N TYR A 99 -8.07 -7.84 -4.24
CA TYR A 99 -7.57 -9.11 -4.76
C TYR A 99 -8.30 -9.47 -6.05
N MET A 100 -7.78 -8.91 -7.16
CA MET A 100 -8.42 -8.98 -8.47
C MET A 100 -8.63 -10.40 -8.99
N ASP A 101 -7.70 -11.31 -8.72
CA ASP A 101 -7.78 -12.70 -9.16
C ASP A 101 -8.94 -13.45 -8.51
N LYS A 102 -9.32 -13.04 -7.29
CA LYS A 102 -10.40 -13.62 -6.51
C LYS A 102 -11.69 -12.80 -6.57
N ARG A 103 -11.64 -11.60 -7.18
CA ARG A 103 -12.72 -10.60 -7.19
C ARG A 103 -13.18 -10.19 -5.77
N GLU A 104 -12.26 -10.22 -4.82
CA GLU A 104 -12.52 -9.92 -3.41
C GLU A 104 -11.86 -8.60 -2.97
N MET A 105 -12.52 -7.90 -2.06
CA MET A 105 -12.00 -6.74 -1.34
C MET A 105 -12.02 -6.97 0.18
N TYR A 106 -11.04 -6.43 0.88
CA TYR A 106 -11.01 -6.36 2.35
C TYR A 106 -10.89 -4.91 2.78
N ASN A 107 -11.62 -4.53 3.83
CA ASN A 107 -11.57 -3.20 4.41
C ASN A 107 -10.79 -3.25 5.71
N PHE A 108 -9.78 -2.40 5.83
CA PHE A 108 -8.97 -2.23 7.02
C PHE A 108 -9.33 -0.89 7.64
N GLU A 109 -9.82 -0.92 8.86
CA GLU A 109 -10.16 0.28 9.63
C GLU A 109 -9.14 0.46 10.74
N LYS A 110 -8.50 1.63 10.79
CA LYS A 110 -7.51 1.95 11.81
C LYS A 110 -8.20 2.54 13.04
N LEU A 111 -8.15 1.80 14.16
CA LEU A 111 -8.60 2.25 15.47
C LEU A 111 -7.36 2.34 16.37
N ASP A 112 -7.00 3.56 16.74
CA ASP A 112 -5.71 3.87 17.39
C ASP A 112 -4.53 3.33 16.55
N ASP A 113 -3.84 2.30 17.04
CA ASP A 113 -2.72 1.63 16.35
C ASP A 113 -3.06 0.20 15.88
N ILE A 114 -4.33 -0.19 15.94
CA ILE A 114 -4.79 -1.53 15.59
C ILE A 114 -5.61 -1.47 14.30
N TRP A 115 -5.31 -2.39 13.37
CA TRP A 115 -6.10 -2.59 12.17
C TRP A 115 -7.21 -3.61 12.42
N VAL A 116 -8.46 -3.20 12.20
CA VAL A 116 -9.63 -4.08 12.19
C VAL A 116 -9.93 -4.48 10.75
N ILE A 117 -9.90 -5.79 10.47
CA ILE A 117 -10.10 -6.34 9.13
C ILE A 117 -11.56 -6.75 8.97
N LYS A 118 -12.20 -6.30 7.90
CA LYS A 118 -13.57 -6.67 7.50
C LYS A 118 -13.56 -7.23 6.08
N GLY A 119 -14.29 -8.32 5.85
CA GLY A 119 -14.41 -8.97 4.55
C GLY A 119 -14.26 -10.49 4.62
N PRO A 120 -14.18 -11.18 3.46
CA PRO A 120 -14.17 -10.60 2.11
C PRO A 120 -15.49 -9.95 1.70
N PHE A 121 -15.41 -8.99 0.79
CA PHE A 121 -16.53 -8.41 0.06
C PHE A 121 -16.32 -8.58 -1.45
N ASP A 122 -17.40 -8.64 -2.22
CA ASP A 122 -17.29 -8.68 -3.69
C ASP A 122 -16.89 -7.31 -4.25
N ILE A 123 -16.00 -7.28 -5.24
CA ILE A 123 -15.63 -6.03 -5.93
C ILE A 123 -16.72 -5.69 -6.96
N GLU A 124 -17.29 -4.49 -6.85
CA GLU A 124 -18.20 -3.94 -7.85
C GLU A 124 -17.57 -3.90 -9.25
N ALA A 125 -18.33 -4.22 -10.29
CA ALA A 125 -17.81 -4.35 -11.65
C ALA A 125 -17.13 -3.07 -12.17
N GLU A 126 -17.66 -1.90 -11.80
CA GLU A 126 -17.08 -0.60 -12.13
C GLU A 126 -15.70 -0.42 -11.47
N LYS A 127 -15.62 -0.69 -10.16
CA LYS A 127 -14.38 -0.61 -9.38
C LYS A 127 -13.33 -1.59 -9.89
N MET A 128 -13.74 -2.79 -10.29
CA MET A 128 -12.88 -3.78 -10.92
C MET A 128 -12.24 -3.27 -12.21
N THR A 129 -13.00 -2.53 -13.03
CA THR A 129 -12.48 -1.95 -14.27
C THR A 129 -11.43 -0.89 -13.96
N LYS A 130 -11.70 0.00 -12.99
CA LYS A 130 -10.75 1.03 -12.55
C LYS A 130 -9.43 0.42 -12.04
N VAL A 131 -9.50 -0.56 -11.13
CA VAL A 131 -8.31 -1.26 -10.62
C VAL A 131 -7.51 -1.90 -11.76
N ARG A 132 -8.19 -2.51 -12.73
CA ARG A 132 -7.54 -3.18 -13.86
C ARG A 132 -6.82 -2.20 -14.79
N LEU A 133 -7.36 -1.00 -15.00
CA LEU A 133 -6.72 0.04 -15.80
C LEU A 133 -5.45 0.55 -15.12
N GLU A 134 -5.53 0.87 -13.83
CA GLU A 134 -4.38 1.34 -13.04
C GLU A 134 -3.26 0.29 -12.98
N THR A 135 -3.61 -0.98 -12.77
CA THR A 135 -2.63 -2.08 -12.72
C THR A 135 -1.94 -2.31 -14.08
N ARG A 136 -2.63 -2.01 -15.20
CA ARG A 136 -2.07 -2.14 -16.55
C ARG A 136 -1.20 -0.95 -16.94
N GLY A 137 -1.59 0.27 -16.57
CA GLY A 137 -0.84 1.48 -16.89
C GLY A 137 0.61 1.42 -16.39
N ASN A 138 0.82 0.90 -15.18
CA ASN A 138 2.15 0.78 -14.59
C ASN A 138 3.09 -0.20 -15.32
N ARG A 139 2.58 -1.21 -16.04
CA ARG A 139 3.45 -2.15 -16.78
C ARG A 139 4.06 -1.56 -18.04
N ASN A 140 3.46 -0.51 -18.58
CA ASN A 140 3.93 0.10 -19.83
C ASN A 140 5.02 1.15 -19.61
N LEU A 141 5.26 1.58 -18.36
CA LEU A 141 6.32 2.53 -18.03
C LEU A 141 7.71 1.87 -17.94
N THR A 142 7.80 0.56 -17.71
CA THR A 142 9.08 -0.15 -17.55
C THR A 142 9.70 -0.63 -18.86
N THR A 143 8.99 -0.52 -19.99
CA THR A 143 9.47 -1.00 -21.29
C THR A 143 9.83 0.10 -22.30
N SER A 144 9.56 1.39 -22.05
CA SER A 144 9.94 2.45 -23.00
C SER A 144 11.38 2.94 -22.89
N ASP A 145 12.04 2.74 -21.75
CA ASP A 145 13.35 3.37 -21.49
C ASP A 145 14.54 2.42 -21.73
N ALA A 146 14.29 1.24 -22.27
CA ALA A 146 15.33 0.26 -22.62
C ALA A 146 15.66 0.22 -24.13
N GLN A 147 15.17 1.18 -24.93
CA GLN A 147 15.46 1.28 -26.37
C GLN A 147 15.92 2.69 -26.77
N ASP A 148 16.94 3.25 -26.13
CA ASP A 148 17.77 4.26 -26.81
C ASP A 148 19.13 4.41 -26.13
N THR A 149 20.10 3.57 -26.50
CA THR A 149 21.55 3.86 -26.49
C THR A 149 22.33 2.59 -26.81
N THR A 150 22.21 2.09 -28.04
CA THR A 150 23.34 1.40 -28.69
C THR A 150 23.14 1.36 -30.20
N GLU A 151 23.21 2.53 -30.83
CA GLU A 151 23.69 2.63 -32.21
C GLU A 151 25.19 3.00 -32.12
N VAL A 152 26.01 2.02 -31.75
CA VAL A 152 27.45 2.06 -32.00
C VAL A 152 27.71 1.04 -33.10
N ASP A 153 27.95 1.57 -34.29
CA ASP A 153 28.58 0.90 -35.41
C ASP A 153 29.72 0.00 -34.92
N THR A 154 29.56 -1.31 -35.04
CA THR A 154 30.70 -2.22 -35.12
C THR A 154 30.34 -3.34 -36.09
N LYS A 155 30.71 -3.08 -37.35
CA LYS A 155 30.96 -4.13 -38.33
C LYS A 155 32.04 -5.08 -37.84
N GLU A 156 31.95 -6.28 -38.39
CA GLU A 156 33.00 -7.29 -38.56
C GLU A 156 33.20 -8.35 -37.46
N ASN A 157 32.86 -9.56 -37.91
CA ASN A 157 33.60 -10.80 -37.71
C ASN A 157 33.74 -11.29 -36.28
N ASN A 158 32.97 -12.34 -35.95
CA ASN A 158 33.55 -13.56 -35.39
C ASN A 158 32.60 -14.77 -35.51
N LYS A 159 32.91 -15.62 -36.48
CA LYS A 159 32.50 -17.02 -36.56
C LYS A 159 33.32 -17.79 -35.52
N ALA A 160 32.78 -18.03 -34.33
CA ALA A 160 33.44 -18.83 -33.30
C ALA A 160 32.47 -19.85 -32.67
N ILE A 161 32.55 -21.07 -33.21
CA ILE A 161 32.62 -22.36 -32.50
C ILE A 161 31.68 -22.50 -31.28
N ILE A 162 30.55 -23.17 -31.54
CA ILE A 162 29.72 -23.81 -30.51
C ILE A 162 30.52 -24.98 -29.93
N LYS A 163 31.17 -24.79 -28.78
CA LYS A 163 31.52 -25.90 -27.89
C LYS A 163 30.31 -26.21 -27.03
N LYS A 164 29.67 -27.35 -27.29
CA LYS A 164 28.70 -27.97 -26.38
C LYS A 164 29.46 -28.38 -25.12
N GLU A 165 29.30 -27.63 -24.05
CA GLU A 165 29.69 -28.06 -22.71
C GLU A 165 28.59 -28.97 -22.18
N THR A 166 28.89 -30.27 -22.16
CA THR A 166 28.02 -31.28 -21.53
C THR A 166 28.26 -31.21 -20.04
N THR A 167 27.45 -30.41 -19.35
CA THR A 167 27.38 -30.41 -17.88
C THR A 167 26.82 -31.76 -17.46
N SER A 168 27.69 -32.63 -16.96
CA SER A 168 27.28 -33.88 -16.31
C SER A 168 26.63 -33.53 -14.97
N ASP A 169 25.37 -33.91 -14.83
CA ASP A 169 24.58 -33.68 -13.62
C ASP A 169 25.13 -34.56 -12.49
N PRO A 170 25.66 -34.00 -11.39
CA PRO A 170 26.29 -34.78 -10.31
C PRO A 170 25.32 -35.75 -9.60
N ILE A 171 24.01 -35.56 -9.80
CA ILE A 171 22.96 -36.43 -9.25
C ILE A 171 22.94 -37.79 -9.96
N VAL A 172 23.27 -37.85 -11.26
CA VAL A 172 23.28 -39.11 -12.01
C VAL A 172 24.48 -40.00 -11.61
N GLU A 173 25.61 -39.40 -11.22
CA GLU A 173 26.78 -40.16 -10.75
C GLU A 173 26.58 -40.75 -9.33
N ALA A 174 25.78 -40.11 -8.48
CA ALA A 174 25.48 -40.59 -7.15
C ALA A 174 24.58 -41.85 -7.14
N LEU A 175 23.68 -41.98 -8.11
CA LEU A 175 22.77 -43.12 -8.20
C LEU A 175 23.46 -44.40 -8.69
N ASN A 176 24.47 -44.29 -9.58
CA ASN A 176 25.19 -45.46 -10.10
C ASN A 176 26.18 -46.10 -9.11
N ARG A 177 26.42 -45.51 -7.92
CA ARG A 177 27.27 -46.11 -6.88
C ARG A 177 26.53 -47.04 -5.92
N ILE A 178 25.20 -47.11 -5.99
CA ILE A 178 24.37 -47.90 -5.05
C ILE A 178 24.08 -49.31 -5.61
N GLU A 179 24.28 -49.55 -6.90
CA GLU A 179 23.93 -50.82 -7.58
C GLU A 179 25.11 -51.78 -7.84
N ASN A 180 26.30 -51.55 -7.28
CA ASN A 180 27.44 -52.49 -7.29
C ASN A 180 27.90 -52.89 -5.89
#